data_AF-A0A852B6A8-F1
#
_entry.id   AF-A0A852B6A8-F1
#
_cell.length_a   1.000
_cell.length_b   1.000
_cell.length_c   1.000
_cell.angle_alpha   90.00
_cell.angle_beta   90.00
_cell.angle_gamma   90.00
#
_symmetry.space_group_name_H-M   'P 1'
#
loop_
_entity.id
_entity.type
_entity.pdbx_description
1 polymer ?
#
loop_
_entity_poly.entity_id
_entity_poly.type
_entity_poly.pdbx_seq_one_letter_code
_entity_poly.pdbx_strand_id
1 'polypeptide(L)'
;PCFLKDWELHVHFKIHGAGKKNLHGDGLALWYTQERLTPGPVFGSKDNFHGLAIFLDTYPNDEATERVFPYISAMVNNGSLSYDHSKDGRWTELAGCSADLRNQNHDTFLAVRYSRGRLTVMTDVEDKNEWKNCIDIAGVQLPTGYFFGASAGTGDLSDNHDIISMKLFQLMVEHPVEDETVDWTKIEPRVSLLKSPKDNVDDPTGNFRSGPLTGWKVFLLLLCALLGIIVCAVVGAVVFQKRQERNKRFY
;
A
#
# COMPACT_ATOMS: atom_id res chain seq x y z
N PRO A 1 3.00 23.16 -16.99
CA PRO A 1 1.86 22.84 -16.10
C PRO A 1 0.72 22.19 -16.90
N CYS A 2 0.14 21.13 -16.36
CA CYS A 2 -0.94 20.35 -16.98
C CYS A 2 -2.29 20.78 -16.40
N PHE A 3 -3.26 21.10 -17.25
CA PHE A 3 -4.61 21.52 -16.84
C PHE A 3 -5.69 20.45 -17.12
N LEU A 4 -5.27 19.23 -17.46
CA LEU A 4 -6.18 18.11 -17.65
C LEU A 4 -6.73 17.65 -16.29
N LYS A 5 -8.05 17.54 -16.17
CA LYS A 5 -8.71 16.98 -14.98
C LYS A 5 -8.59 15.46 -14.93
N ASP A 6 -8.63 14.83 -16.09
CA ASP A 6 -8.52 13.38 -16.25
C ASP A 6 -7.45 13.06 -17.29
N TRP A 7 -6.50 12.24 -16.87
CA TRP A 7 -5.34 11.92 -17.67
C TRP A 7 -4.83 10.52 -17.39
N GLU A 8 -4.10 10.00 -18.36
CA GLU A 8 -3.33 8.78 -18.23
C GLU A 8 -1.92 9.01 -18.76
N LEU A 9 -0.92 8.70 -17.95
CA LEU A 9 0.48 8.81 -18.29
C LEU A 9 1.06 7.41 -18.48
N HIS A 10 1.54 7.12 -19.68
CA HIS A 10 2.32 5.92 -19.96
C HIS A 10 3.80 6.24 -19.92
N VAL A 11 4.54 5.49 -19.13
CA VAL A 11 5.99 5.63 -19.00
C VAL A 11 6.64 4.33 -19.46
N HIS A 12 7.47 4.42 -20.49
CA HIS A 12 8.41 3.38 -20.87
C HIS A 12 9.72 3.67 -20.15
N PHE A 13 10.12 2.78 -19.25
CA PHE A 13 11.33 2.92 -18.45
C PHE A 13 12.18 1.66 -18.53
N LYS A 14 13.44 1.73 -18.07
CA LYS A 14 14.29 0.56 -17.85
C LYS A 14 15.16 0.79 -16.62
N ILE A 15 15.09 -0.12 -15.66
CA ILE A 15 16.00 -0.13 -14.51
C ILE A 15 16.93 -1.32 -14.66
N HIS A 16 18.24 -1.06 -14.76
CA HIS A 16 19.21 -2.12 -15.03
C HIS A 16 20.60 -1.82 -14.49
N GLY A 17 21.35 -2.86 -14.17
CA GLY A 17 22.71 -2.73 -13.69
C GLY A 17 23.40 -4.05 -13.38
N ALA A 18 24.72 -3.98 -13.21
CA ALA A 18 25.57 -5.14 -12.97
C ALA A 18 25.61 -5.61 -11.51
N GLY A 19 24.97 -4.84 -10.60
CA GLY A 19 24.84 -5.19 -9.19
C GLY A 19 24.29 -6.60 -9.01
N LYS A 20 25.04 -7.45 -8.29
CA LYS A 20 24.66 -8.85 -8.03
C LYS A 20 23.77 -8.92 -6.80
N LYS A 21 22.80 -9.84 -6.80
CA LYS A 21 21.83 -10.01 -5.70
C LYS A 21 21.16 -8.66 -5.39
N ASN A 22 21.17 -8.23 -4.12
CA ASN A 22 20.49 -7.04 -3.63
C ASN A 22 21.42 -5.81 -3.56
N LEU A 23 22.60 -5.86 -4.20
CA LEU A 23 23.54 -4.74 -4.22
C LEU A 23 23.24 -3.82 -5.41
N HIS A 24 22.06 -3.21 -5.40
CA HIS A 24 21.54 -2.28 -6.40
C HIS A 24 20.59 -1.28 -5.73
N GLY A 25 20.35 -0.12 -6.36
CA GLY A 25 19.52 0.92 -5.77
C GLY A 25 19.65 2.29 -6.45
N ASP A 26 18.87 3.29 -6.02
CA ASP A 26 17.77 3.16 -5.05
C ASP A 26 16.42 3.04 -5.77
N GLY A 27 16.24 3.76 -6.87
CA GLY A 27 15.06 3.63 -7.71
C GLY A 27 14.72 4.90 -8.51
N LEU A 28 13.48 4.91 -9.01
CA LEU A 28 12.92 5.98 -9.83
C LEU A 28 11.64 6.51 -9.16
N ALA A 29 11.39 7.81 -9.25
CA ALA A 29 10.12 8.44 -8.90
C ALA A 29 9.49 9.15 -10.10
N LEU A 30 8.17 9.02 -10.23
CA LEU A 30 7.35 9.81 -11.14
C LEU A 30 6.55 10.83 -10.35
N TRP A 31 6.46 12.04 -10.88
CA TRP A 31 5.94 13.20 -10.18
C TRP A 31 4.77 13.82 -10.93
N TYR A 32 3.78 14.26 -10.17
CA TYR A 32 2.82 15.29 -10.56
C TYR A 32 2.76 16.32 -9.44
N THR A 33 3.60 17.36 -9.53
CA THR A 33 3.89 18.27 -8.40
C THR A 33 3.82 19.75 -8.74
N GLN A 34 3.60 20.59 -7.72
CA GLN A 34 3.54 22.04 -7.87
C GLN A 34 4.89 22.63 -8.29
N GLU A 35 5.95 22.27 -7.57
CA GLU A 35 7.31 22.69 -7.89
C GLU A 35 7.98 21.73 -8.87
N ARG A 36 8.95 22.24 -9.64
CA ARG A 36 9.77 21.48 -10.59
C ARG A 36 11.22 21.92 -10.47
N LEU A 37 12.14 21.04 -10.87
CA LEU A 37 13.59 21.32 -10.93
C LEU A 37 14.24 21.63 -9.57
N THR A 38 13.67 21.11 -8.49
CA THR A 38 14.28 21.20 -7.15
C THR A 38 14.81 19.82 -6.76
N PRO A 39 16.14 19.63 -6.74
CA PRO A 39 16.73 18.35 -6.33
C PRO A 39 16.54 18.11 -4.83
N GLY A 40 16.69 16.87 -4.40
CA GLY A 40 16.60 16.51 -2.99
C GLY A 40 16.76 15.01 -2.73
N PRO A 41 16.47 14.58 -1.49
CA PRO A 41 16.76 13.21 -1.04
C PRO A 41 15.77 12.18 -1.56
N VAL A 42 14.60 12.58 -2.08
CA VAL A 42 13.53 11.64 -2.46
C VAL A 42 13.71 11.25 -3.92
N PHE A 43 14.46 10.16 -4.16
CA PHE A 43 14.81 9.68 -5.51
C PHE A 43 15.33 10.81 -6.41
N GLY A 44 16.20 11.68 -5.87
CA GLY A 44 16.79 12.81 -6.58
C GLY A 44 15.94 14.09 -6.63
N SER A 45 14.74 14.11 -6.06
CA SER A 45 13.83 15.27 -6.00
C SER A 45 13.60 15.76 -4.57
N LYS A 46 13.04 16.97 -4.42
CA LYS A 46 12.75 17.58 -3.12
C LYS A 46 11.83 16.72 -2.26
N ASP A 47 12.10 16.72 -0.96
CA ASP A 47 11.13 16.27 0.04
C ASP A 47 10.04 17.34 0.25
N ASN A 48 9.01 17.05 1.04
CA ASN A 48 7.93 17.99 1.36
C ASN A 48 7.30 18.60 0.09
N PHE A 49 7.04 17.74 -0.90
CA PHE A 49 6.43 18.15 -2.17
C PHE A 49 4.92 18.39 -2.01
N HIS A 50 4.36 19.19 -2.92
CA HIS A 50 2.92 19.34 -3.07
C HIS A 50 2.49 18.58 -4.32
N GLY A 51 1.71 17.51 -4.18
CA GLY A 51 1.16 16.73 -5.30
C GLY A 51 1.20 15.22 -5.08
N LEU A 52 1.45 14.49 -6.17
CA LEU A 52 1.52 13.03 -6.22
C LEU A 52 2.94 12.58 -6.59
N ALA A 53 3.42 11.54 -5.91
CA ALA A 53 4.60 10.79 -6.27
C ALA A 53 4.26 9.30 -6.41
N ILE A 54 4.79 8.67 -7.46
CA ILE A 54 4.80 7.21 -7.64
C ILE A 54 6.25 6.77 -7.57
N PHE A 55 6.60 5.98 -6.55
CA PHE A 55 7.95 5.48 -6.32
C PHE A 55 8.07 4.07 -6.89
N LEU A 56 9.15 3.80 -7.62
CA LEU A 56 9.58 2.49 -8.07
C LEU A 56 10.87 2.20 -7.31
N ASP A 57 10.71 1.67 -6.10
CA ASP A 57 11.79 1.45 -5.16
C ASP A 57 12.39 0.06 -5.36
N THR A 58 13.72 -0.01 -5.51
CA THR A 58 14.43 -1.24 -5.83
C THR A 58 15.23 -1.79 -4.66
N TYR A 59 15.39 -1.02 -3.57
CA TYR A 59 16.25 -1.41 -2.47
C TYR A 59 15.49 -1.37 -1.14
N PRO A 60 15.39 -2.51 -0.40
CA PRO A 60 14.78 -2.50 0.92
C PRO A 60 15.74 -1.88 1.96
N ASN A 61 15.51 -0.62 2.33
CA ASN A 61 16.19 0.05 3.43
C ASN A 61 15.63 -0.37 4.80
N ASP A 62 14.33 -0.68 4.93
CA ASP A 62 13.76 -1.15 6.19
C ASP A 62 14.14 -2.62 6.47
N GLU A 63 15.03 -2.85 7.44
CA GLU A 63 15.42 -4.21 7.87
C GLU A 63 14.23 -5.06 8.36
N ALA A 64 13.16 -4.40 8.83
CA ALA A 64 11.93 -5.04 9.31
C ALA A 64 10.80 -5.00 8.26
N THR A 65 11.13 -4.81 6.99
CA THR A 65 10.13 -4.75 5.92
C THR A 65 9.45 -6.10 5.71
N GLU A 66 8.13 -6.05 5.56
CA GLU A 66 7.33 -7.20 5.11
C GLU A 66 7.05 -7.12 3.59
N ARG A 67 7.50 -6.04 2.94
CA ARG A 67 7.32 -5.79 1.50
C ARG A 67 8.36 -6.55 0.70
N VAL A 68 7.96 -7.01 -0.49
CA VAL A 68 8.85 -7.67 -1.45
C VAL A 68 9.30 -6.65 -2.49
N PHE A 69 10.61 -6.49 -2.64
CA PHE A 69 11.21 -5.52 -3.56
C PHE A 69 11.58 -6.17 -4.91
N PRO A 70 11.52 -5.43 -6.02
CA PRO A 70 11.14 -4.01 -6.11
C PRO A 70 9.67 -3.73 -5.77
N TYR A 71 9.43 -2.55 -5.21
CA TYR A 71 8.14 -2.15 -4.67
C TYR A 71 7.68 -0.83 -5.27
N ILE A 72 6.48 -0.82 -5.83
CA ILE A 72 5.84 0.38 -6.36
C ILE A 72 4.90 0.93 -5.30
N SER A 73 5.01 2.20 -4.96
CA SER A 73 4.12 2.85 -3.99
C SER A 73 3.67 4.24 -4.44
N ALA A 74 2.53 4.68 -3.94
CA ALA A 74 2.00 6.02 -4.18
C ALA A 74 1.95 6.85 -2.89
N MET A 75 2.31 8.12 -3.00
CA MET A 75 2.24 9.11 -1.92
C MET A 75 1.61 10.40 -2.43
N VAL A 76 0.61 10.91 -1.71
CA VAL A 76 0.06 12.25 -1.93
C VAL A 76 0.50 13.13 -0.77
N ASN A 77 0.97 14.33 -1.09
CA ASN A 77 1.53 15.23 -0.10
C ASN A 77 1.09 16.67 -0.36
N ASN A 78 0.81 17.41 0.71
CA ASN A 78 0.49 18.84 0.72
C ASN A 78 1.64 19.68 1.27
N GLY A 79 2.88 19.17 1.18
CA GLY A 79 4.07 19.78 1.75
C GLY A 79 4.35 19.46 3.21
N SER A 80 3.39 18.89 3.96
CA SER A 80 3.59 18.62 5.40
C SER A 80 4.29 17.28 5.71
N LEU A 81 4.23 16.33 4.79
CA LEU A 81 4.81 14.99 4.99
C LEU A 81 6.25 14.94 4.48
N SER A 82 7.09 14.18 5.17
CA SER A 82 8.46 13.84 4.75
C SER A 82 8.51 12.38 4.33
N TYR A 83 9.21 12.08 3.25
CA TYR A 83 9.48 10.71 2.83
C TYR A 83 10.66 10.13 3.63
N ASP A 84 10.37 9.15 4.49
CA ASP A 84 11.40 8.44 5.25
C ASP A 84 12.07 7.37 4.39
N HIS A 85 13.22 7.72 3.79
CA HIS A 85 14.02 6.80 2.98
C HIS A 85 14.55 5.60 3.76
N SER A 86 14.78 5.74 5.08
CA SER A 86 15.25 4.62 5.91
C SER A 86 14.18 3.56 6.15
N LYS A 87 12.92 3.91 5.85
CA LYS A 87 11.75 3.04 5.99
C LYS A 87 10.98 2.87 4.69
N ASP A 88 11.61 3.14 3.54
CA ASP A 88 11.01 3.06 2.20
C ASP A 88 9.60 3.72 2.15
N GLY A 89 9.46 4.90 2.78
CA GLY A 89 8.22 5.68 2.82
C GLY A 89 7.04 5.04 3.56
N ARG A 90 7.26 3.99 4.36
CA ARG A 90 6.23 3.14 5.00
C ARG A 90 5.10 3.91 5.69
N TRP A 91 5.41 5.03 6.34
CA TRP A 91 4.44 5.82 7.12
C TRP A 91 3.53 6.71 6.27
N THR A 92 3.93 6.96 5.03
CA THR A 92 3.29 7.89 4.10
C THR A 92 2.78 7.22 2.83
N GLU A 93 2.92 5.90 2.75
CA GLU A 93 2.40 5.07 1.69
C GLU A 93 0.86 5.06 1.71
N LEU A 94 0.24 5.35 0.57
CA LEU A 94 -1.21 5.21 0.40
C LEU A 94 -1.60 3.79 -0.02
N ALA A 95 -0.85 3.24 -0.96
CA ALA A 95 -1.00 1.91 -1.51
C ALA A 95 0.26 1.56 -2.32
N GLY A 96 0.50 0.27 -2.51
CA GLY A 96 1.61 -0.22 -3.30
C GLY A 96 1.49 -1.70 -3.68
N CYS A 97 2.40 -2.16 -4.53
CA CYS A 97 2.52 -3.55 -4.93
C CYS A 97 3.98 -3.93 -5.21
N SER A 98 4.30 -5.22 -5.12
CA SER A 98 5.57 -5.74 -5.60
C SER A 98 5.52 -5.97 -7.11
N ALA A 99 6.57 -5.57 -7.82
CA ALA A 99 6.69 -5.74 -9.27
C ALA A 99 8.15 -6.02 -9.66
N ASP A 100 8.37 -7.07 -10.43
CA ASP A 100 9.71 -7.41 -10.93
C ASP A 100 10.07 -6.54 -12.13
N LEU A 101 10.66 -5.37 -11.86
CA LEU A 101 10.88 -4.31 -12.85
C LEU A 101 12.35 -4.09 -13.22
N ARG A 102 13.28 -4.81 -12.58
CA ARG A 102 14.73 -4.61 -12.72
C ARG A 102 15.34 -5.69 -13.62
N ASN A 103 16.25 -5.30 -14.52
CA ASN A 103 16.98 -6.20 -15.41
C ASN A 103 16.08 -7.09 -16.29
N GLN A 104 14.87 -6.62 -16.62
CA GLN A 104 14.02 -7.30 -17.59
C GLN A 104 14.67 -7.30 -18.99
N ASN A 105 14.56 -8.45 -19.67
CA ASN A 105 15.10 -8.67 -21.02
C ASN A 105 14.14 -8.18 -22.13
N HIS A 106 13.02 -7.58 -21.75
CA HIS A 106 12.00 -6.98 -22.59
C HIS A 106 11.72 -5.54 -22.11
N ASP A 107 10.81 -4.84 -22.78
CA ASP A 107 10.44 -3.47 -22.45
C ASP A 107 9.52 -3.45 -21.21
N THR A 108 9.71 -2.47 -20.33
CA THR A 108 8.93 -2.31 -19.09
C THR A 108 8.13 -1.02 -19.09
N PHE A 109 6.83 -1.12 -18.81
CA PHE A 109 5.91 0.01 -18.84
C PHE A 109 5.16 0.20 -17.53
N LEU A 110 4.87 1.47 -17.23
CA LEU A 110 3.97 1.89 -16.17
C LEU A 110 2.88 2.79 -16.74
N ALA A 111 1.63 2.56 -16.35
CA ALA A 111 0.53 3.48 -16.61
C ALA A 111 0.03 4.07 -15.29
N VAL A 112 0.00 5.39 -15.21
CA VAL A 112 -0.57 6.14 -14.08
C VAL A 112 -1.80 6.88 -14.60
N ARG A 113 -2.96 6.48 -14.10
CA ARG A 113 -4.25 7.06 -14.48
C ARG A 113 -4.85 7.81 -13.31
N TYR A 114 -5.23 9.06 -13.52
CA TYR A 114 -5.99 9.85 -12.57
C TYR A 114 -7.26 10.35 -13.25
N SER A 115 -8.41 9.97 -12.71
CA SER A 115 -9.71 10.41 -13.23
C SER A 115 -10.76 10.41 -12.14
N ARG A 116 -11.55 11.49 -12.05
CA ARG A 116 -12.63 11.65 -11.06
C ARG A 116 -12.24 11.25 -9.62
N GLY A 117 -11.03 11.64 -9.21
CA GLY A 117 -10.49 11.35 -7.88
C GLY A 117 -10.12 9.88 -7.62
N ARG A 118 -10.03 9.05 -8.67
CA ARG A 118 -9.50 7.69 -8.61
C ARG A 118 -8.09 7.67 -9.22
N LEU A 119 -7.14 7.14 -8.48
CA LEU A 119 -5.77 6.90 -8.91
C LEU A 119 -5.59 5.40 -9.18
N THR A 120 -5.19 5.06 -10.40
CA THR A 120 -4.88 3.69 -10.80
C THR A 120 -3.46 3.64 -11.33
N VAL A 121 -2.65 2.72 -10.81
CA VAL A 121 -1.29 2.43 -11.32
C VAL A 121 -1.29 1.00 -11.83
N MET A 122 -0.79 0.82 -13.06
CA MET A 122 -0.71 -0.46 -13.74
C MET A 122 0.69 -0.67 -14.31
N THR A 123 1.10 -1.93 -14.40
CA THR A 123 2.42 -2.34 -14.91
C THR A 123 2.26 -3.30 -16.07
N ASP A 124 3.13 -3.18 -17.07
CA ASP A 124 3.39 -4.22 -18.06
C ASP A 124 4.89 -4.54 -18.02
N VAL A 125 5.23 -5.58 -17.27
CA VAL A 125 6.61 -5.99 -16.95
C VAL A 125 6.79 -7.51 -17.02
N GLU A 126 5.80 -8.23 -17.54
CA GLU A 126 5.79 -9.70 -17.65
C GLU A 126 5.85 -10.19 -19.12
N ASP A 127 6.16 -9.29 -20.07
CA ASP A 127 6.17 -9.54 -21.53
C ASP A 127 4.85 -10.10 -22.08
N LYS A 128 3.72 -9.65 -21.52
CA LYS A 128 2.37 -10.10 -21.92
C LYS A 128 1.62 -9.08 -22.76
N ASN A 129 2.16 -7.86 -22.89
CA ASN A 129 1.46 -6.73 -23.51
C ASN A 129 0.09 -6.51 -22.85
N GLU A 130 0.04 -6.62 -21.52
CA GLU A 130 -1.16 -6.52 -20.70
C GLU A 130 -0.90 -5.67 -19.45
N TRP A 131 -1.82 -4.74 -19.18
CA TRP A 131 -1.77 -3.94 -17.97
C TRP A 131 -2.23 -4.74 -16.75
N LYS A 132 -1.28 -5.09 -15.88
CA LYS A 132 -1.56 -5.67 -14.57
C LYS A 132 -1.81 -4.56 -13.55
N ASN A 133 -2.90 -4.67 -12.79
CA ASN A 133 -3.22 -3.71 -11.73
C ASN A 133 -2.21 -3.79 -10.57
N CYS A 134 -1.75 -2.63 -10.11
CA CYS A 134 -0.86 -2.48 -8.96
C CYS A 134 -1.52 -1.67 -7.84
N ILE A 135 -1.99 -0.47 -8.15
CA ILE A 135 -2.67 0.43 -7.21
C ILE A 135 -4.02 0.80 -7.82
N ASP A 136 -5.06 0.81 -6.99
CA ASP A 136 -6.38 1.30 -7.37
C ASP A 136 -7.11 1.87 -6.16
N ILE A 137 -7.05 3.19 -6.00
CA ILE A 137 -7.60 3.89 -4.84
C ILE A 137 -8.48 5.06 -5.28
N ALA A 138 -9.59 5.25 -4.56
CA ALA A 138 -10.49 6.39 -4.74
C ALA A 138 -10.28 7.46 -3.67
N GLY A 139 -10.86 8.64 -3.88
CA GLY A 139 -10.80 9.74 -2.93
C GLY A 139 -9.51 10.55 -3.00
N VAL A 140 -8.66 10.33 -4.00
CA VAL A 140 -7.48 11.16 -4.24
C VAL A 140 -7.93 12.51 -4.80
N GLN A 141 -7.48 13.60 -4.21
CA GLN A 141 -7.73 14.96 -4.67
C GLN A 141 -6.41 15.57 -5.09
N LEU A 142 -6.28 15.92 -6.37
CA LEU A 142 -5.13 16.60 -6.94
C LEU A 142 -5.58 17.84 -7.71
N PRO A 143 -4.84 18.95 -7.61
CA PRO A 143 -5.13 20.15 -8.39
C PRO A 143 -4.73 19.97 -9.85
N THR A 144 -5.31 20.80 -10.70
CA THR A 144 -4.75 21.11 -12.02
C THR A 144 -3.62 22.14 -11.89
N GLY A 145 -2.82 22.30 -12.94
CA GLY A 145 -1.74 23.28 -13.00
C GLY A 145 -0.40 22.79 -12.47
N TYR A 146 -0.26 21.51 -12.12
CA TYR A 146 1.01 20.92 -11.67
C TYR A 146 1.85 20.40 -12.83
N PHE A 147 3.06 19.93 -12.55
CA PHE A 147 4.05 19.49 -13.54
C PHE A 147 4.27 17.99 -13.45
N PHE A 148 4.28 17.32 -14.61
CA PHE A 148 4.83 15.98 -14.70
C PHE A 148 6.36 16.03 -14.65
N GLY A 149 6.95 15.07 -13.96
CA GLY A 149 8.40 14.90 -13.88
C GLY A 149 8.77 13.46 -13.61
N ALA A 150 10.05 13.16 -13.79
CA ALA A 150 10.66 11.93 -13.36
C ALA A 150 12.03 12.27 -12.76
N SER A 151 12.44 11.51 -11.74
CA SER A 151 13.77 11.61 -11.15
C SER A 151 14.21 10.24 -10.68
N ALA A 152 15.51 10.04 -10.52
CA ALA A 152 16.08 8.83 -9.95
C ALA A 152 17.14 9.19 -8.92
N GLY A 153 17.38 8.27 -7.98
CA GLY A 153 18.42 8.40 -6.96
C GLY A 153 19.31 7.16 -6.92
N THR A 154 20.60 7.38 -6.66
CA THR A 154 21.56 6.32 -6.34
C THR A 154 22.30 6.70 -5.07
N GLY A 155 22.60 5.72 -4.22
CA GLY A 155 23.37 5.90 -2.99
C GLY A 155 24.72 5.18 -3.07
N ASP A 156 25.04 4.42 -2.01
CA ASP A 156 26.20 3.51 -2.00
C ASP A 156 26.04 2.36 -3.03
N LEU A 157 24.79 2.10 -3.42
CA LEU A 157 24.41 1.18 -4.49
C LEU A 157 23.89 1.98 -5.69
N SER A 158 23.99 1.39 -6.87
CA SER A 158 23.62 2.06 -8.12
C SER A 158 22.98 1.12 -9.13
N ASP A 159 22.10 1.72 -9.93
CA ASP A 159 21.57 1.19 -11.18
C ASP A 159 21.47 2.33 -12.21
N ASN A 160 21.36 1.95 -13.48
CA ASN A 160 20.91 2.84 -14.53
C ASN A 160 19.37 2.94 -14.45
N HIS A 161 18.87 4.17 -14.54
CA HIS A 161 17.45 4.49 -14.47
C HIS A 161 17.05 5.27 -15.73
N ASP A 162 16.64 4.54 -16.76
CA ASP A 162 16.35 5.12 -18.06
C ASP A 162 14.85 5.42 -18.20
N ILE A 163 14.52 6.64 -18.66
CA ILE A 163 13.18 6.99 -19.16
C ILE A 163 13.27 7.03 -20.68
N ILE A 164 12.69 6.02 -21.34
CA ILE A 164 12.68 5.93 -22.80
C ILE A 164 11.59 6.84 -23.37
N SER A 165 10.40 6.85 -22.77
CA SER A 165 9.34 7.78 -23.17
C SER A 165 8.33 8.04 -22.06
N MET A 166 7.71 9.22 -22.08
CA MET A 166 6.55 9.60 -21.28
C MET A 166 5.46 10.10 -22.23
N LYS A 167 4.32 9.42 -22.29
CA LYS A 167 3.19 9.75 -23.16
C LYS A 167 1.97 10.08 -22.33
N LEU A 168 1.51 11.32 -22.42
CA LEU A 168 0.34 11.80 -21.69
C LEU A 168 -0.89 11.78 -22.60
N PHE A 169 -1.96 11.16 -22.12
CA PHE A 169 -3.24 11.06 -22.80
C PHE A 169 -4.30 11.83 -22.00
N GLN A 170 -5.10 12.62 -22.71
CA GLN A 170 -6.32 13.19 -22.15
C GLN A 170 -7.42 12.14 -22.18
N LEU A 171 -8.13 12.00 -21.06
CA LEU A 171 -9.30 11.15 -20.99
C LEU A 171 -10.55 12.00 -21.22
N MET A 172 -11.40 11.57 -22.15
CA MET A 172 -12.67 12.25 -22.43
C MET A 172 -13.71 11.79 -21.42
N VAL A 173 -13.77 12.49 -20.29
CA VAL A 173 -14.69 12.20 -19.18
C VAL A 173 -15.65 13.36 -19.00
N GLU A 174 -16.94 13.04 -18.94
CA GLU A 174 -17.97 14.04 -18.64
C GLU A 174 -17.92 14.43 -17.16
N HIS A 175 -17.92 15.74 -16.91
CA HIS A 175 -18.00 16.32 -15.58
C HIS A 175 -19.36 16.97 -15.36
N PRO A 176 -19.92 16.90 -14.14
CA PRO A 176 -21.11 17.66 -13.76
C PRO A 176 -20.92 19.17 -13.98
N VAL A 177 -22.01 19.90 -14.19
CA VAL A 177 -21.98 21.36 -14.42
C VAL A 177 -21.44 22.09 -13.19
N GLU A 178 -21.65 21.55 -11.99
CA GLU A 178 -21.13 22.09 -10.75
C GLU A 178 -19.59 22.20 -10.75
N ASP A 179 -18.91 21.27 -11.43
CA ASP A 179 -17.45 21.22 -11.55
C ASP A 179 -16.88 22.34 -12.43
N GLU A 180 -17.70 23.05 -13.19
CA GLU A 180 -17.29 24.23 -13.97
C GLU A 180 -17.03 25.45 -13.07
N THR A 181 -17.68 25.50 -11.90
CA THR A 181 -17.56 26.62 -10.95
C THR A 181 -16.36 26.48 -10.01
N VAL A 182 -15.79 25.28 -9.92
CA VAL A 182 -14.65 24.97 -9.04
C VAL A 182 -13.35 25.45 -9.67
N ASP A 183 -12.55 26.20 -8.94
CA ASP A 183 -11.16 26.48 -9.33
C ASP A 183 -10.27 25.26 -8.99
N TRP A 184 -10.13 24.38 -9.98
CA TRP A 184 -9.33 23.15 -9.88
C TRP A 184 -7.84 23.41 -9.61
N THR A 185 -7.34 24.64 -9.81
CA THR A 185 -5.93 24.97 -9.53
C THR A 185 -5.66 25.21 -8.04
N LYS A 186 -6.74 25.36 -7.24
CA LYS A 186 -6.69 25.65 -5.80
C LYS A 186 -6.99 24.45 -4.91
N ILE A 187 -7.16 23.27 -5.50
CA ILE A 187 -7.39 22.04 -4.74
C ILE A 187 -6.11 21.68 -3.98
N GLU A 188 -6.22 21.56 -2.65
CA GLU A 188 -5.13 21.05 -1.82
C GLU A 188 -4.96 19.53 -2.04
N PRO A 189 -3.75 19.04 -2.33
CA PRO A 189 -3.49 17.62 -2.48
C PRO A 189 -3.82 16.85 -1.21
N ARG A 190 -4.73 15.87 -1.28
CA ARG A 190 -5.10 15.02 -0.13
C ARG A 190 -5.80 13.76 -0.59
N VAL A 191 -5.99 12.83 0.34
CA VAL A 191 -6.85 11.67 0.13
C VAL A 191 -8.01 11.74 1.12
N SER A 192 -9.25 11.83 0.61
CA SER A 192 -10.43 11.63 1.43
C SER A 192 -10.50 10.16 1.79
N LEU A 193 -10.20 9.82 3.05
CA LEU A 193 -10.37 8.48 3.57
C LEU A 193 -11.85 8.09 3.48
N LEU A 194 -12.27 7.42 2.40
CA LEU A 194 -13.33 6.44 2.51
C LEU A 194 -12.75 5.39 3.43
N LYS A 195 -13.22 5.35 4.70
CA LYS A 195 -12.78 4.40 5.73
C LYS A 195 -12.33 3.10 5.08
N SER A 196 -11.02 2.88 5.05
CA SER A 196 -10.49 1.60 4.63
C SER A 196 -11.17 0.55 5.50
N PRO A 197 -11.73 -0.54 4.95
CA PRO A 197 -12.31 -1.61 5.76
C PRO A 197 -11.34 -2.23 6.79
N LYS A 198 -10.05 -1.83 6.77
CA LYS A 198 -9.01 -2.28 7.68
C LYS A 198 -8.92 -1.51 9.02
N ASP A 199 -9.60 -0.37 9.18
CA ASP A 199 -9.51 0.44 10.41
C ASP A 199 -10.75 0.28 11.32
N ASN A 200 -11.28 -0.94 11.46
CA ASN A 200 -12.23 -1.30 12.53
C ASN A 200 -11.54 -2.05 13.67
N VAL A 201 -10.27 -1.74 13.95
CA VAL A 201 -9.61 -2.16 15.19
C VAL A 201 -9.15 -0.89 15.89
N ASP A 202 -9.99 -0.51 16.86
CA ASP A 202 -9.76 0.36 18.01
C ASP A 202 -10.91 1.37 18.16
N ASP A 203 -12.09 0.82 18.47
CA ASP A 203 -13.13 1.57 19.17
C ASP A 203 -12.70 1.71 20.65
N PRO A 204 -12.44 2.92 21.18
CA PRO A 204 -12.13 3.12 22.59
C PRO A 204 -13.38 3.03 23.48
N THR A 205 -14.58 2.85 22.91
CA THR A 205 -15.80 2.60 23.67
C THR A 205 -16.00 1.10 23.86
N GLY A 206 -15.51 0.61 25.00
CA GLY A 206 -15.62 -0.78 25.45
C GLY A 206 -17.05 -1.31 25.53
N ASN A 207 -17.58 -1.76 24.41
CA ASN A 207 -18.73 -2.66 24.35
C ASN A 207 -18.25 -4.05 23.97
N PHE A 208 -18.06 -4.91 24.99
CA PHE A 208 -17.89 -6.35 24.84
C PHE A 208 -19.14 -6.95 24.18
N ARG A 209 -19.24 -6.86 22.86
CA ARG A 209 -20.09 -7.73 22.05
C ARG A 209 -19.18 -8.70 21.34
N SER A 210 -19.08 -9.90 21.93
CA SER A 210 -18.43 -11.07 21.35
C SER A 210 -18.84 -11.22 19.88
N GLY A 211 -17.88 -11.04 18.96
CA GLY A 211 -18.10 -11.32 17.55
C GLY A 211 -18.54 -12.78 17.34
N PRO A 212 -19.24 -13.09 16.23
CA PRO A 212 -19.73 -14.44 15.97
C PRO A 212 -18.55 -15.43 16.02
N LEU A 213 -18.65 -16.42 16.91
CA LEU A 213 -17.63 -17.45 17.06
C LEU A 213 -17.51 -18.22 15.73
N THR A 214 -16.36 -18.09 15.05
CA THR A 214 -16.00 -18.93 13.90
C THR A 214 -16.18 -20.42 14.27
N GLY A 215 -16.69 -21.25 13.36
CA GLY A 215 -17.07 -22.65 13.65
C GLY A 215 -16.00 -23.49 14.36
N TRP A 216 -14.72 -23.22 14.10
CA TRP A 216 -13.59 -23.84 14.82
C TRP A 216 -13.53 -23.49 16.32
N LYS A 217 -13.85 -22.25 16.69
CA LYS A 217 -13.91 -21.81 18.10
C LYS A 217 -15.09 -22.42 18.83
N VAL A 218 -16.24 -22.57 18.17
CA VAL A 218 -17.40 -23.28 18.73
C VAL A 218 -17.07 -24.75 18.95
N PHE A 219 -16.41 -25.39 17.98
CA PHE A 219 -15.97 -26.78 18.10
C PHE A 219 -15.02 -26.99 19.30
N LEU A 220 -14.02 -26.11 19.46
CA LEU A 220 -13.08 -26.16 20.60
C LEU A 220 -13.79 -25.96 21.94
N LEU A 221 -14.74 -25.01 22.03
CA LEU A 221 -15.50 -24.77 23.26
C LEU A 221 -16.35 -25.99 23.65
N LEU A 222 -17.03 -26.61 22.67
CA LEU A 222 -17.82 -27.82 22.91
C LEU A 222 -16.93 -29.01 23.33
N LEU A 223 -15.75 -29.16 22.71
CA LEU A 223 -14.78 -30.18 23.08
C LEU A 223 -14.31 -29.99 24.54
N CYS A 224 -13.93 -28.77 24.92
CA CYS A 224 -13.48 -28.46 26.28
C CYS A 224 -14.61 -28.69 27.31
N ALA A 225 -15.84 -28.31 26.99
CA ALA A 225 -16.99 -28.54 27.87
C ALA A 225 -17.24 -30.05 28.08
N LEU A 226 -17.17 -30.84 27.01
CA LEU A 226 -17.37 -32.29 27.07
C LEU A 226 -16.27 -32.98 27.89
N LEU A 227 -15.01 -32.59 27.70
CA LEU A 227 -13.89 -33.06 28.53
C LEU A 227 -14.06 -32.67 30.00
N GLY A 228 -14.52 -31.45 30.28
CA GLY A 228 -14.82 -30.98 31.63
C GLY A 228 -15.88 -31.83 32.32
N ILE A 229 -16.98 -32.15 31.62
CA ILE A 229 -18.05 -33.01 32.14
C ILE A 229 -17.52 -34.41 32.46
N ILE A 230 -16.70 -34.99 31.58
CA ILE A 230 -16.09 -36.31 31.82
C ILE A 230 -15.21 -36.27 33.08
N VAL A 231 -14.37 -35.26 33.24
CA VAL A 231 -13.52 -35.11 34.44
C VAL A 231 -14.37 -34.99 35.69
N CYS A 232 -15.43 -34.16 35.68
CA CYS A 232 -16.34 -34.02 36.81
C CYS A 232 -17.07 -35.33 37.15
N ALA A 233 -17.48 -36.10 36.14
CA ALA A 233 -18.13 -37.40 36.36
C ALA A 233 -17.16 -38.42 36.97
N VAL A 234 -15.91 -38.49 36.49
CA VAL A 234 -14.89 -39.38 37.04
C VAL A 234 -14.53 -38.99 38.48
N VAL A 235 -14.28 -37.71 38.75
CA VAL A 235 -14.00 -37.22 40.11
C VAL A 235 -15.20 -37.47 41.02
N GLY A 236 -16.42 -37.22 40.55
CA GLY A 236 -17.66 -37.50 41.27
C GLY A 236 -17.80 -38.98 41.62
N ALA A 237 -17.54 -39.88 40.67
CA ALA A 237 -17.56 -41.32 40.88
C ALA A 237 -16.50 -41.77 41.89
N VAL A 238 -15.27 -41.26 41.79
CA VAL A 238 -14.18 -41.57 42.75
C VAL A 238 -14.52 -41.08 44.15
N VAL A 239 -15.03 -39.85 44.29
CA VAL A 239 -15.46 -39.30 45.59
C VAL A 239 -16.64 -40.09 46.16
N PHE A 240 -17.59 -40.50 45.32
CA PHE A 240 -18.74 -41.31 45.74
C PHE A 240 -18.32 -42.71 46.19
N GLN A 241 -17.43 -43.38 45.45
CA GLN A 241 -16.86 -44.67 45.85
C GLN A 241 -16.10 -44.54 47.18
N LYS A 242 -15.25 -43.53 47.32
CA LYS A 242 -14.49 -43.28 48.56
C LYS A 242 -15.39 -42.95 49.75
N ARG A 243 -16.54 -42.30 49.52
CA ARG A 243 -17.57 -42.05 50.54
C ARG A 243 -18.32 -43.33 50.91
N GLN A 244 -18.63 -44.21 49.96
CA GLN A 244 -19.22 -45.52 50.24
C GLN A 244 -18.27 -46.42 51.04
N GLU A 245 -16.98 -46.44 50.73
CA GLU A 245 -15.97 -47.19 51.51
C GLU A 245 -15.86 -46.68 52.96
N ARG A 246 -15.96 -45.36 53.15
CA ARG A 246 -15.94 -44.75 54.50
C ARG A 246 -17.21 -45.05 55.31
N ASN A 247 -18.37 -45.10 54.66
CA ASN A 247 -19.64 -45.43 55.32
C ASN A 247 -19.78 -46.92 55.66
N LYS A 248 -19.05 -47.81 54.96
CA LYS A 248 -18.99 -49.26 55.27
C LYS A 248 -18.06 -49.61 56.45
N ARG A 249 -17.37 -48.64 57.05
CA ARG A 249 -16.52 -48.84 58.26
C ARG A 249 -17.21 -48.50 59.59
N PHE A 250 -18.48 -48.10 59.55
CA PHE A 250 -19.27 -47.75 60.74
C PHE A 250 -20.54 -48.60 60.94
N TYR A 251 -20.56 -49.80 60.35
CA TYR A 251 -21.48 -50.88 60.71
C TYR A 251 -20.69 -52.18 60.87
#